data_AF-A0A2H3B4G3-F1
#
_entry.id   AF-A0A2H3B4G3-F1
#
_cell.length_a   1.000
_cell.length_b   1.000
_cell.length_c   1.000
_cell.angle_alpha   90.00
_cell.angle_beta   90.00
_cell.angle_gamma   90.00
#
_symmetry.space_group_name_H-M   'P 1'
#
loop_
_entity.id
_entity.type
_entity.pdbx_description
1 polymer ?
#
loop_
_entity_poly.entity_id
_entity_poly.type
_entity_poly.pdbx_seq_one_letter_code
_entity_poly.pdbx_strand_id
1 'polypeptide(L)'
;IYVPLLITKGHGYPLWLPDPFSTLPPAYLRCGTQVGDLGYLTDDGGFAYLFNVCKDASDPINLNRVPPDFVPVMGIPDPGIQGQLEMHDRNSVITTAAVEQKSIGSSSQAAVLVLPDGGEHYESEHPLLLQEYAISNAHSWYKYLNGPGQGRQIRNGMLYLVTGYDKCHSWGNVCYSHSNGSSSALLKF
;
A
#
# COMPACT_ATOMS: atom_id res chain seq x y z
N ILE A 1 -11.46 -1.93 -11.80
CA ILE A 1 -12.73 -2.03 -11.03
C ILE A 1 -12.47 -1.81 -9.54
N TYR A 2 -11.63 -2.64 -8.91
CA TYR A 2 -11.40 -2.60 -7.46
C TYR A 2 -10.95 -1.23 -6.91
N VAL A 3 -9.86 -0.67 -7.42
CA VAL A 3 -9.28 0.58 -6.89
C VAL A 3 -10.24 1.77 -6.93
N PRO A 4 -10.83 2.16 -8.09
CA PRO A 4 -11.71 3.33 -8.14
C PRO A 4 -12.94 3.23 -7.22
N LEU A 5 -13.35 2.00 -6.90
CA LEU A 5 -14.51 1.73 -6.06
C LEU A 5 -14.21 1.85 -4.56
N LEU A 6 -13.03 1.39 -4.12
CA LEU A 6 -12.65 1.43 -2.70
C LEU A 6 -11.87 2.67 -2.29
N ILE A 7 -11.19 3.35 -3.21
CA ILE A 7 -10.44 4.59 -2.89
C ILE A 7 -11.33 5.69 -2.31
N THR A 8 -12.63 5.65 -2.61
CA THR A 8 -13.64 6.59 -2.08
C THR A 8 -13.91 6.42 -0.59
N LYS A 9 -13.37 5.38 0.06
CA LYS A 9 -13.54 5.11 1.49
C LYS A 9 -12.53 5.83 2.38
N GLY A 10 -11.50 6.43 1.81
CA GLY A 10 -10.55 7.26 2.57
C GLY A 10 -9.46 6.48 3.31
N HIS A 11 -9.34 5.18 3.10
CA HIS A 11 -8.32 4.31 3.73
C HIS A 11 -7.00 4.25 2.93
N GLY A 12 -6.67 5.30 2.18
CA GLY A 12 -5.52 5.29 1.26
C GLY A 12 -5.77 4.47 -0.01
N TYR A 13 -4.68 3.96 -0.61
CA TYR A 13 -4.75 3.23 -1.89
C TYR A 13 -5.01 1.73 -1.67
N PRO A 14 -6.15 1.19 -2.13
CA PRO A 14 -6.49 -0.22 -1.93
C PRO A 14 -5.63 -1.14 -2.82
N LEU A 15 -4.99 -2.15 -2.23
CA LEU A 15 -4.22 -3.15 -2.95
C LEU A 15 -5.10 -4.34 -3.34
N TRP A 16 -4.98 -4.79 -4.59
CA TRP A 16 -5.64 -6.01 -5.05
C TRP A 16 -4.88 -7.26 -4.58
N LEU A 17 -3.55 -7.16 -4.53
CA LEU A 17 -2.62 -8.15 -4.00
C LEU A 17 -1.81 -7.51 -2.86
N PRO A 18 -2.26 -7.60 -1.60
CA PRO A 18 -1.60 -6.97 -0.47
C PRO A 18 -0.33 -7.71 -0.02
N ASP A 19 -0.16 -8.99 -0.41
CA ASP A 19 1.01 -9.77 0.01
C ASP A 19 2.32 -9.20 -0.55
N PRO A 20 3.37 -9.06 0.27
CA PRO A 20 4.67 -8.65 -0.20
C PRO A 20 5.31 -9.71 -1.09
N PHE A 21 6.14 -9.28 -2.05
CA PHE A 21 6.93 -10.20 -2.86
C PHE A 21 7.87 -11.04 -1.98
N SER A 22 7.83 -12.37 -2.14
CA SER A 22 8.65 -13.31 -1.36
C SER A 22 10.16 -13.14 -1.53
N THR A 23 10.59 -12.39 -2.55
CA THR A 23 11.99 -12.03 -2.82
C THR A 23 12.52 -10.87 -1.96
N LEU A 24 11.67 -10.26 -1.12
CA LEU A 24 12.07 -9.16 -0.25
C LEU A 24 12.90 -9.64 0.95
N PRO A 25 13.67 -8.74 1.61
CA PRO A 25 14.51 -9.12 2.73
C PRO A 25 13.68 -9.78 3.83
N PRO A 26 14.17 -10.84 4.51
CA PRO A 26 13.42 -11.50 5.58
C PRO A 26 13.00 -10.55 6.71
N ALA A 27 13.80 -9.51 6.97
CA ALA A 27 13.45 -8.47 7.93
C ALA A 27 12.20 -7.68 7.51
N TYR A 28 12.06 -7.37 6.22
CA TYR A 28 10.90 -6.69 5.68
C TYR A 28 9.67 -7.61 5.67
N LEU A 29 9.82 -8.88 5.27
CA LEU A 29 8.69 -9.83 5.20
C LEU A 29 7.97 -10.04 6.55
N ARG A 30 8.67 -9.85 7.68
CA ARG A 30 8.05 -9.93 9.01
C ARG A 30 7.16 -8.75 9.35
N CYS A 31 7.46 -7.58 8.80
CA CYS A 31 6.75 -6.34 9.11
C CYS A 31 5.74 -5.97 8.02
N GLY A 32 6.01 -6.37 6.77
CA GLY A 32 5.27 -5.94 5.59
C GLY A 32 5.43 -4.44 5.33
N THR A 33 4.51 -3.89 4.53
CA THR A 33 4.47 -2.46 4.22
C THR A 33 4.37 -1.63 5.50
N GLN A 34 5.12 -0.54 5.58
CA GLN A 34 5.21 0.33 6.75
C GLN A 34 5.40 1.79 6.33
N VAL A 35 5.17 2.70 7.26
CA VAL A 35 5.42 4.13 7.03
C VAL A 35 6.88 4.37 6.64
N GLY A 36 7.06 5.24 5.66
CA GLY A 36 8.35 5.54 5.05
C GLY A 36 8.71 4.62 3.89
N ASP A 37 7.96 3.57 3.59
CA ASP A 37 8.24 2.75 2.42
C ASP A 37 8.03 3.54 1.13
N LEU A 38 9.09 3.60 0.31
CA LEU A 38 9.02 4.05 -1.06
C LEU A 38 8.82 2.82 -1.95
N GLY A 39 7.86 2.92 -2.86
CA GLY A 39 7.59 1.85 -3.81
C GLY A 39 6.80 2.33 -5.01
N TYR A 40 6.36 1.37 -5.82
CA TYR A 40 5.44 1.62 -6.93
C TYR A 40 4.38 0.53 -7.00
N LEU A 41 3.22 0.88 -7.55
CA LEU A 41 2.14 -0.07 -7.76
C LEU A 41 2.41 -0.91 -9.01
N THR A 42 2.22 -2.21 -8.90
CA THR A 42 2.40 -3.16 -10.00
C THR A 42 1.10 -3.39 -10.76
N ASP A 43 1.19 -3.80 -12.03
CA ASP A 43 0.03 -3.98 -12.90
C ASP A 43 -0.90 -5.13 -12.43
N ASP A 44 -0.37 -6.09 -11.67
CA ASP A 44 -1.14 -7.14 -11.00
C ASP A 44 -1.83 -6.66 -9.71
N GLY A 45 -1.60 -5.40 -9.32
CA GLY A 45 -2.30 -4.73 -8.23
C GLY A 45 -1.67 -4.91 -6.85
N GLY A 46 -0.37 -5.20 -6.81
CA GLY A 46 0.44 -5.20 -5.60
C GLY A 46 1.28 -3.93 -5.42
N PHE A 47 2.13 -3.95 -4.39
CA PHE A 47 3.07 -2.88 -4.07
C PHE A 47 4.51 -3.40 -4.11
N ALA A 48 5.29 -2.89 -5.06
CA ALA A 48 6.71 -3.19 -5.19
C ALA A 48 7.55 -2.28 -4.30
N TYR A 49 7.99 -2.83 -3.17
CA TYR A 49 8.89 -2.16 -2.24
C TYR A 49 10.27 -1.90 -2.85
N LEU A 50 10.78 -0.68 -2.65
CA LEU A 50 12.13 -0.27 -3.03
C LEU A 50 13.04 -0.17 -1.82
N PHE A 51 12.79 0.80 -0.94
CA PHE A 51 13.51 1.06 0.31
C PHE A 51 12.62 1.89 1.26
N ASN A 52 12.96 1.96 2.54
CA ASN A 52 12.26 2.76 3.55
C ASN A 52 13.05 4.04 3.87
N VAL A 53 12.43 5.20 3.73
CA VAL A 53 13.10 6.50 3.90
C VAL A 53 13.46 6.83 5.36
N CYS A 54 12.85 6.17 6.33
CA CYS A 54 13.08 6.39 7.77
C CYS A 54 14.19 5.49 8.34
N LYS A 55 14.65 4.50 7.57
CA LYS A 55 15.70 3.56 8.01
C LYS A 55 17.05 3.94 7.41
N ASP A 56 18.12 3.63 8.12
CA ASP A 56 19.49 3.88 7.65
C ASP A 56 19.83 3.04 6.41
N ALA A 57 20.80 3.48 5.60
CA ALA A 57 21.30 2.72 4.45
C ALA A 57 21.85 1.34 4.84
N SER A 58 22.39 1.22 6.06
CA SER A 58 22.91 -0.03 6.64
C SER A 58 21.83 -0.92 7.26
N ASP A 59 20.58 -0.43 7.38
CA ASP A 59 19.48 -1.24 7.90
C ASP A 59 19.23 -2.46 6.97
N PRO A 60 19.00 -3.67 7.52
CA PRO A 60 18.71 -4.86 6.72
C PRO A 60 17.62 -4.72 5.65
N ILE A 61 16.62 -3.84 5.84
CA ILE A 61 15.57 -3.63 4.84
C ILE A 61 16.01 -2.70 3.70
N ASN A 62 16.99 -1.83 3.94
CA ASN A 62 17.52 -0.84 2.98
C ASN A 62 18.84 -1.24 2.33
N LEU A 63 19.53 -2.23 2.90
CA LEU A 63 20.85 -2.64 2.44
C LEU A 63 20.85 -2.93 0.94
N ASN A 64 21.75 -2.26 0.21
CA ASN A 64 21.90 -2.33 -1.25
C ASN A 64 20.68 -1.89 -2.07
N ARG A 65 19.75 -1.10 -1.51
CA ARG A 65 18.53 -0.64 -2.20
C ARG A 65 18.45 0.87 -2.38
N VAL A 66 19.10 1.64 -1.51
CA VAL A 66 19.03 3.10 -1.49
C VAL A 66 19.96 3.75 -2.52
N PRO A 67 19.70 5.00 -2.95
CA PRO A 67 20.66 5.81 -3.69
C PRO A 67 21.98 6.05 -2.92
N PRO A 68 23.12 6.30 -3.61
CA PRO A 68 24.42 6.52 -2.95
C PRO A 68 24.47 7.73 -2.00
N ASP A 69 23.66 8.75 -2.24
CA ASP A 69 23.56 9.99 -1.48
C ASP A 69 22.37 9.99 -0.50
N PHE A 70 21.80 8.81 -0.23
CA PHE A 70 20.64 8.66 0.63
C PHE A 70 20.93 9.08 2.08
N VAL A 71 20.07 9.94 2.60
CA VAL A 71 20.05 10.37 4.01
C VAL A 71 18.67 10.09 4.58
N PRO A 72 18.53 9.29 5.66
CA PRO A 72 17.22 8.97 6.23
C PRO A 72 16.46 10.19 6.72
N VAL A 73 15.13 10.11 6.71
CA VAL A 73 14.25 11.07 7.39
C VAL A 73 14.40 10.90 8.89
N MET A 74 14.68 11.99 9.57
CA MET A 74 14.79 12.03 11.03
C MET A 74 13.50 12.55 11.66
N GLY A 75 13.23 12.16 12.90
CA GLY A 75 12.09 12.67 13.67
C GLY A 75 10.76 11.95 13.42
N ILE A 76 10.76 10.88 12.63
CA ILE A 76 9.59 9.98 12.50
C ILE A 76 9.81 8.79 13.42
N PRO A 77 9.04 8.65 14.52
CA PRO A 77 9.17 7.52 15.42
C PRO A 77 8.70 6.23 14.76
N ASP A 78 9.21 5.09 15.23
CA ASP A 78 8.72 3.80 14.79
C ASP A 78 7.28 3.57 15.28
N PRO A 79 6.37 3.06 14.43
CA PRO A 79 4.96 2.84 14.79
C PRO A 79 4.79 1.99 16.06
N GLY A 80 5.66 0.98 16.24
CA GLY A 80 5.66 0.10 17.41
C GLY A 80 5.99 0.80 18.74
N ILE A 81 6.43 2.06 18.71
CA ILE A 81 6.71 2.88 19.90
C ILE A 81 5.52 3.80 20.22
N GLN A 82 4.71 4.18 19.23
CA GLN A 82 3.65 5.18 19.39
C GLN A 82 2.31 4.62 19.90
N GLY A 83 2.06 3.32 19.76
CA GLY A 83 0.92 2.65 20.42
C GLY A 83 -0.49 3.09 20.00
N GLN A 84 -0.65 4.03 19.06
CA GLN A 84 -1.94 4.41 18.51
C GLN A 84 -2.20 3.65 17.21
N LEU A 85 -2.82 2.49 17.39
CA LEU A 85 -3.36 1.69 16.30
C LEU A 85 -4.88 1.73 16.44
N GLU A 86 -5.57 2.26 15.45
CA GLU A 86 -7.02 2.11 15.38
C GLU A 86 -7.33 0.69 14.89
N MET A 87 -8.39 0.09 15.42
CA MET A 87 -8.76 -1.28 15.06
C MET A 87 -9.98 -1.29 14.16
N HIS A 88 -9.89 -1.98 13.03
CA HIS A 88 -11.07 -2.42 12.29
C HIS A 88 -11.69 -3.61 13.01
N ASP A 89 -13.01 -3.55 13.21
CA ASP A 89 -13.75 -4.63 13.84
C ASP A 89 -13.61 -5.96 13.08
N ARG A 90 -13.63 -7.07 13.81
CA ARG A 90 -13.69 -8.42 13.22
C ARG A 90 -14.93 -8.58 12.35
N ASN A 91 -14.77 -9.28 11.23
CA ASN A 91 -15.81 -9.45 10.21
C ASN A 91 -16.32 -8.13 9.61
N SER A 92 -15.53 -7.06 9.72
CA SER A 92 -15.85 -5.81 9.02
C SER A 92 -15.74 -6.03 7.51
N VAL A 93 -16.59 -5.31 6.79
CA VAL A 93 -16.67 -5.37 5.33
C VAL A 93 -16.58 -3.96 4.80
N ILE A 94 -15.53 -3.68 4.02
CA ILE A 94 -15.38 -2.42 3.30
C ILE A 94 -15.98 -2.64 1.90
N THR A 95 -17.13 -2.04 1.63
CA THR A 95 -17.89 -2.22 0.38
C THR A 95 -18.19 -0.88 -0.30
N THR A 96 -18.39 -0.89 -1.61
CA THR A 96 -19.02 0.23 -2.31
C THR A 96 -20.41 0.54 -1.74
N ALA A 97 -20.81 1.82 -1.73
CA ALA A 97 -22.07 2.29 -1.13
C ALA A 97 -23.35 1.55 -1.61
N ALA A 98 -23.33 0.90 -2.79
CA ALA A 98 -24.45 0.13 -3.33
C ALA A 98 -24.59 -1.30 -2.76
N VAL A 99 -23.68 -1.72 -1.88
CA VAL A 99 -23.71 -3.03 -1.22
C VAL A 99 -24.01 -2.81 0.26
N GLU A 100 -25.30 -2.77 0.61
CA GLU A 100 -25.74 -3.00 1.99
C GLU A 100 -25.55 -4.49 2.30
N GLN A 101 -25.16 -4.81 3.54
CA GLN A 101 -24.61 -6.07 4.05
C GLN A 101 -25.37 -7.40 3.75
N LYS A 102 -26.43 -7.40 2.94
CA LYS A 102 -27.16 -8.61 2.49
C LYS A 102 -27.57 -8.64 1.02
N SER A 103 -27.21 -7.65 0.20
CA SER A 103 -27.58 -7.64 -1.23
C SER A 103 -26.67 -6.73 -2.05
N ILE A 104 -26.16 -7.24 -3.17
CA ILE A 104 -25.57 -6.41 -4.23
C ILE A 104 -26.74 -5.67 -4.86
N GLY A 105 -26.85 -4.35 -4.63
CA GLY A 105 -27.86 -3.52 -5.30
C GLY A 105 -27.71 -3.58 -6.83
N SER A 106 -28.62 -2.93 -7.56
CA SER A 106 -28.66 -2.90 -9.05
C SER A 106 -27.44 -2.28 -9.74
N SER A 107 -26.33 -2.06 -9.02
CA SER A 107 -25.09 -1.53 -9.54
C SER A 107 -24.47 -2.49 -10.56
N SER A 108 -24.06 -1.93 -11.70
CA SER A 108 -23.30 -2.65 -12.72
C SER A 108 -21.89 -3.02 -12.25
N GLN A 109 -21.39 -2.49 -11.12
CA GLN A 109 -20.09 -2.82 -10.57
C GLN A 109 -20.10 -2.80 -9.04
N ALA A 110 -19.34 -3.70 -8.42
CA ALA A 110 -19.15 -3.73 -6.98
C ALA A 110 -17.72 -4.16 -6.62
N ALA A 111 -17.23 -3.67 -5.48
CA ALA A 111 -16.00 -4.14 -4.85
C ALA A 111 -16.26 -4.35 -3.36
N VAL A 112 -15.73 -5.45 -2.84
CA VAL A 112 -15.88 -5.85 -1.45
C VAL A 112 -14.51 -6.31 -0.95
N LEU A 113 -14.12 -5.81 0.22
CA LEU A 113 -13.00 -6.29 1.02
C LEU A 113 -13.56 -6.76 2.36
N VAL A 114 -13.26 -7.99 2.73
CA VAL A 114 -13.64 -8.61 4.00
C VAL A 114 -12.38 -8.74 4.85
N LEU A 115 -12.50 -8.39 6.13
CA LEU A 115 -11.44 -8.54 7.14
C LEU A 115 -11.95 -9.48 8.25
N PRO A 116 -11.86 -10.81 8.09
CA PRO A 116 -12.41 -11.76 9.05
C PRO A 116 -11.87 -11.55 10.47
N ASP A 117 -10.55 -11.36 10.59
CA ASP A 117 -9.89 -11.11 11.87
C ASP A 117 -9.81 -9.63 12.23
N GLY A 118 -10.45 -8.75 11.46
CA GLY A 118 -10.33 -7.31 11.58
C GLY A 118 -8.99 -6.81 11.03
N GLY A 119 -8.60 -5.62 11.46
CA GLY A 119 -7.39 -4.98 10.97
C GLY A 119 -6.90 -3.87 11.89
N GLU A 120 -5.73 -3.37 11.55
CA GLU A 120 -4.96 -2.38 12.29
C GLU A 120 -4.68 -1.23 11.36
N HIS A 121 -5.19 -0.05 11.70
CA HIS A 121 -4.95 1.19 11.00
C HIS A 121 -3.87 1.99 11.72
N TYR A 122 -2.90 2.47 10.95
CA TYR A 122 -1.87 3.39 11.42
C TYR A 122 -1.71 4.55 10.45
N GLU A 123 -1.70 5.77 10.97
CA GLU A 123 -1.30 6.97 10.25
C GLU A 123 -0.14 7.64 10.97
N SER A 124 0.84 8.13 10.19
CA SER A 124 1.96 8.88 10.77
C SER A 124 1.47 10.18 11.38
N GLU A 125 1.90 10.49 12.61
CA GLU A 125 1.68 11.81 13.22
C GLU A 125 2.47 12.95 12.54
N HIS A 126 3.44 12.61 11.68
CA HIS A 126 4.33 13.57 11.03
C HIS A 126 4.25 13.49 9.48
N PRO A 127 3.05 13.55 8.87
CA PRO A 127 2.89 13.33 7.44
C PRO A 127 3.56 14.44 6.60
N LEU A 128 3.67 15.65 7.16
CA LEU A 128 4.34 16.78 6.51
C LEU A 128 5.85 16.55 6.34
N LEU A 129 6.51 15.91 7.31
CA LEU A 129 7.94 15.60 7.19
C LEU A 129 8.20 14.61 6.04
N LEU A 130 7.35 13.58 5.93
CA LEU A 130 7.40 12.63 4.80
C LEU A 130 7.13 13.33 3.47
N GLN A 131 6.15 14.23 3.43
CA GLN A 131 5.78 14.96 2.22
C GLN A 131 6.90 15.89 1.75
N GLU A 132 7.47 16.70 2.63
CA GLU A 132 8.57 17.62 2.30
C GLU A 132 9.80 16.86 1.82
N TYR A 133 10.10 15.74 2.48
CA TYR A 133 11.19 14.87 2.07
C TYR A 133 10.93 14.21 0.71
N ALA A 134 9.70 13.76 0.44
CA ALA A 134 9.33 13.24 -0.87
C ALA A 134 9.46 14.32 -1.96
N ILE A 135 8.96 15.53 -1.73
CA ILE A 135 9.05 16.64 -2.69
C ILE A 135 10.51 16.95 -3.03
N SER A 136 11.38 16.96 -2.02
CA SER A 136 12.79 17.30 -2.19
C SER A 136 13.58 16.23 -2.97
N ASN A 137 13.16 14.97 -2.92
CA ASN A 137 13.92 13.84 -3.45
C ASN A 137 13.25 13.06 -4.59
N ALA A 138 11.95 13.26 -4.85
CA ALA A 138 11.19 12.46 -5.81
C ALA A 138 11.84 12.41 -7.20
N HIS A 139 12.38 13.54 -7.66
CA HIS A 139 13.04 13.62 -8.96
C HIS A 139 14.37 12.86 -9.01
N SER A 140 15.19 12.92 -7.96
CA SER A 140 16.46 12.18 -7.90
C SER A 140 16.21 10.68 -7.78
N TRP A 141 15.24 10.27 -6.96
CA TRP A 141 14.83 8.87 -6.86
C TRP A 141 14.32 8.31 -8.18
N TYR A 142 13.41 9.04 -8.85
CA TYR A 142 12.89 8.60 -10.15
C TYR A 142 14.00 8.39 -11.17
N LYS A 143 14.96 9.32 -11.25
CA LYS A 143 16.13 9.20 -12.12
C LYS A 143 17.03 8.02 -11.74
N TYR A 144 17.30 7.83 -10.46
CA TYR A 144 18.14 6.74 -9.97
C TYR A 144 17.53 5.37 -10.27
N LEU A 145 16.26 5.18 -9.91
CA LEU A 145 15.53 3.93 -10.05
C LEU A 145 15.32 3.51 -11.52
N ASN A 146 15.15 4.49 -12.40
CA ASN A 146 15.02 4.23 -13.85
C ASN A 146 16.35 4.31 -14.61
N GLY A 147 17.43 4.71 -13.93
CA GLY A 147 18.76 4.84 -14.51
C GLY A 147 19.42 3.49 -14.83
N PRO A 148 20.58 3.51 -15.52
CA PRO A 148 21.24 2.32 -16.07
C PRO A 148 21.65 1.28 -15.01
N GLY A 149 21.79 1.67 -13.74
CA GLY A 149 22.13 0.74 -12.66
C GLY A 149 20.94 -0.05 -12.09
N GLN A 150 19.70 0.45 -12.25
CA GLN A 150 18.51 -0.12 -11.62
C GLN A 150 17.47 -0.60 -12.65
N GLY A 151 17.27 0.16 -13.74
CA GLY A 151 16.46 -0.25 -14.89
C GLY A 151 15.00 -0.59 -14.59
N ARG A 152 14.40 0.00 -13.54
CA ARG A 152 13.06 -0.39 -13.05
C ARG A 152 11.91 -0.06 -14.00
N GLN A 153 12.09 0.88 -14.94
CA GLN A 153 11.07 1.33 -15.90
C GLN A 153 9.76 1.83 -15.25
N ILE A 154 9.86 2.45 -14.06
CA ILE A 154 8.73 3.01 -13.31
C ILE A 154 8.13 4.16 -14.11
N ARG A 155 6.83 4.13 -14.36
CA ARG A 155 6.11 5.20 -15.08
C ARG A 155 6.06 6.48 -14.23
N ASN A 156 6.04 7.62 -14.90
CA ASN A 156 5.89 8.90 -14.21
C ASN A 156 4.57 8.93 -13.40
N GLY A 157 4.62 9.45 -12.18
CA GLY A 157 3.49 9.49 -11.25
C GLY A 157 3.18 8.17 -10.53
N MET A 158 4.01 7.13 -10.69
CA MET A 158 3.79 5.82 -10.05
C MET A 158 4.70 5.56 -8.84
N LEU A 159 5.50 6.54 -8.41
CA LEU A 159 6.21 6.43 -7.13
C LEU A 159 5.28 6.85 -6.00
N TYR A 160 5.18 6.00 -4.98
CA TYR A 160 4.36 6.21 -3.79
C TYR A 160 5.25 6.13 -2.56
N LEU A 161 5.09 7.10 -1.67
CA LEU A 161 5.65 7.08 -0.32
C LEU A 161 4.52 6.77 0.66
N VAL A 162 4.71 5.74 1.49
CA VAL A 162 3.72 5.30 2.47
C VAL A 162 3.75 6.22 3.69
N THR A 163 2.63 6.88 3.97
CA THR A 163 2.44 7.76 5.14
C THR A 163 1.53 7.17 6.21
N GLY A 164 0.82 6.10 5.88
CA GLY A 164 -0.06 5.32 6.75
C GLY A 164 -0.40 3.99 6.07
N TYR A 165 -0.98 3.06 6.81
CA TYR A 165 -1.36 1.74 6.29
C TYR A 165 -2.52 1.13 7.09
N ASP A 166 -3.23 0.22 6.43
CA ASP A 166 -4.09 -0.78 7.08
C ASP A 166 -3.43 -2.16 6.97
N LYS A 167 -3.36 -2.89 8.08
CA LYS A 167 -2.88 -4.28 8.14
C LYS A 167 -3.97 -5.21 8.64
N CYS A 168 -3.89 -6.46 8.22
CA CYS A 168 -4.78 -7.51 8.70
C CYS A 168 -4.06 -8.86 8.64
N HIS A 169 -4.51 -9.82 9.45
CA HIS A 169 -3.98 -11.18 9.43
C HIS A 169 -4.69 -12.09 8.43
N SER A 170 -5.93 -11.76 8.08
CA SER A 170 -6.71 -12.45 7.08
C SER A 170 -7.55 -11.44 6.30
N TRP A 171 -7.69 -11.68 5.00
CA TRP A 171 -8.46 -10.83 4.11
C TRP A 171 -9.08 -11.68 3.00
N GLY A 172 -10.08 -11.11 2.35
CA GLY A 172 -10.61 -11.62 1.09
C GLY A 172 -11.23 -10.48 0.31
N ASN A 173 -10.95 -10.39 -0.98
CA ASN A 173 -11.50 -9.33 -1.82
C ASN A 173 -12.16 -9.88 -3.08
N VAL A 174 -13.24 -9.24 -3.48
CA VAL A 174 -13.97 -9.57 -4.70
C VAL A 174 -14.31 -8.30 -5.45
N CYS A 175 -14.19 -8.36 -6.78
CA CYS A 175 -14.75 -7.35 -7.64
C CYS A 175 -15.69 -7.99 -8.66
N TYR A 176 -16.77 -7.27 -8.95
CA TYR A 176 -17.83 -7.68 -9.86
C TYR A 176 -18.07 -6.59 -10.88
N SER A 177 -18.32 -6.99 -12.13
CA SER A 177 -18.87 -6.09 -13.14
C SER A 177 -19.88 -6.79 -14.04
N HIS A 178 -20.93 -6.06 -14.40
CA HIS A 178 -22.00 -6.44 -15.30
C HIS A 178 -22.09 -5.42 -16.43
N SER A 179 -22.01 -5.91 -17.66
CA SER A 179 -22.28 -5.12 -18.86
C SER A 179 -23.37 -5.83 -19.66
N ASN A 180 -24.15 -5.09 -20.47
CA ASN A 180 -25.19 -5.67 -21.32
C ASN A 180 -24.59 -6.76 -22.25
N GLY A 181 -24.66 -8.02 -21.82
CA GLY A 181 -24.16 -9.20 -22.54
C GLY A 181 -23.09 -10.03 -21.82
N SER A 182 -22.47 -9.56 -20.73
CA SER A 182 -21.49 -10.36 -19.97
C SER A 182 -21.30 -9.87 -18.52
N SER A 183 -21.21 -10.82 -17.58
CA SER A 183 -20.84 -10.60 -16.18
C SER A 183 -19.51 -11.26 -15.85
N SER A 184 -18.66 -10.59 -15.09
CA SER A 184 -17.41 -11.15 -14.58
C SER A 184 -17.29 -10.91 -13.07
N ALA A 185 -16.71 -11.89 -12.37
CA ALA A 185 -16.35 -11.80 -10.97
C ALA A 185 -14.93 -12.34 -10.79
N LEU A 186 -14.12 -11.63 -10.00
CA LEU A 186 -12.77 -12.04 -9.64
C LEU A 186 -12.62 -11.99 -8.12
N LEU A 187 -12.06 -13.06 -7.55
CA LEU A 187 -11.95 -13.29 -6.11
C LEU A 187 -10.49 -13.63 -5.77
N LYS A 188 -9.95 -13.02 -4.71
CA LYS A 188 -8.65 -13.36 -4.13
C LYS A 188 -8.75 -13.48 -2.61
N PHE A 189 -7.87 -14.32 -2.07
CA PHE A 189 -7.67 -14.62 -0.66
C PHE A 189 -6.17 -14.86 -0.43
#